data_AF-A0A2V1EBD1-F1
#
_entry.id   AF-A0A2V1EBD1-F1
#
_cell.length_a   1.000
_cell.length_b   1.000
_cell.length_c   1.000
_cell.angle_alpha   90.00
_cell.angle_beta   90.00
_cell.angle_gamma   90.00
#
_symmetry.space_group_name_H-M   'P 1'
#
loop_
_entity.id
_entity.type
_entity.pdbx_description
1 polymer ?
#
loop_
_entity_poly.entity_id
_entity_poly.type
_entity_poly.pdbx_seq_one_letter_code
_entity_poly.pdbx_strand_id
1 'polypeptide(L)'
;MRISALSGVLVGAAILGGAAGYPLDAKRPLVTEVVYVTVTVGETVIYVDDKGTPIYTTSSERITVTSSSGLQSSTLRSSAVTTTSTAIELTQSGPAESSSFDVSILPSSLPTSSIASDVQATSSPQVTKRPSENTSMPASAQPSTSVAEAPSPSQATPTLQPSSPPKQPDKVTTDRFPLGVTYDTYKGTQDSVQCKTSEEMTAEFEKMKEFGIVRIYGNDCGVIPVAIQQAKKNNQKLMAGIYAPNQRVDDVVNALSDAVNRYNGGDWSIISLVSVENERVNARVVTVAAVHDYTGEAREALSKVGYFGPLGPVETVPAVIDNPELCTNSDLTLVNVHAFFDPNTKAEDAGPFVKREVQRVQEACPNKRVVVTESGWPSQGTSHDKAEVSKSAQIAAINSLKASFDHDLFLFNAFDSPWKTDDQSTWNSERWWGIL
;
A
#
# COMPACT_ATOMS: atom_id res chain seq x y z
N MET A 1 -88.59 -13.33 15.25
CA MET A 1 -89.48 -12.62 14.31
C MET A 1 -88.68 -11.52 13.63
N ARG A 2 -88.38 -11.62 12.31
CA ARG A 2 -87.67 -10.63 11.43
C ARG A 2 -86.25 -10.22 11.91
N ILE A 3 -85.14 -10.35 11.16
CA ILE A 3 -84.73 -9.99 9.77
C ILE A 3 -84.22 -8.54 9.64
N SER A 4 -83.05 -8.39 8.98
CA SER A 4 -82.23 -7.18 8.68
C SER A 4 -81.54 -6.52 9.89
N ALA A 5 -80.23 -6.20 9.97
CA ALA A 5 -79.09 -6.06 9.03
C ALA A 5 -78.87 -4.67 8.39
N LEU A 6 -77.74 -4.00 8.72
CA LEU A 6 -76.75 -3.53 7.74
C LEU A 6 -75.39 -3.13 8.37
N SER A 7 -74.39 -3.02 7.50
CA SER A 7 -72.95 -2.79 7.64
C SER A 7 -72.43 -1.61 8.48
N GLY A 8 -71.21 -1.74 8.99
CA GLY A 8 -70.37 -0.63 9.49
C GLY A 8 -68.95 -1.10 9.85
N VAL A 9 -67.98 -0.93 8.95
CA VAL A 9 -66.57 -1.36 9.16
C VAL A 9 -65.72 -0.19 9.63
N LEU A 10 -64.94 -0.40 10.69
CA LEU A 10 -63.77 0.44 10.99
C LEU A 10 -62.70 -0.41 11.70
N VAL A 11 -61.52 -0.53 11.09
CA VAL A 11 -60.41 -1.35 11.59
C VAL A 11 -59.41 -0.46 12.32
N GLY A 12 -59.38 -0.55 13.65
CA GLY A 12 -58.33 0.04 14.47
C GLY A 12 -57.14 -0.94 14.60
N ALA A 13 -56.05 -0.68 13.88
CA ALA A 13 -54.86 -1.53 13.93
C ALA A 13 -54.00 -1.25 15.17
N ALA A 14 -53.99 -2.19 16.13
CA ALA A 14 -53.04 -2.19 17.24
C ALA A 14 -51.86 -3.11 16.91
N ILE A 15 -50.69 -2.53 16.62
CA ILE A 15 -49.47 -3.30 16.32
C ILE A 15 -48.80 -3.71 17.64
N LEU A 16 -49.03 -4.97 18.04
CA LEU A 16 -48.22 -5.64 19.06
C LEU A 16 -46.97 -6.22 18.39
N GLY A 17 -45.80 -5.65 18.70
CA GLY A 17 -44.50 -6.10 18.17
C GLY A 17 -44.07 -7.44 18.77
N GLY A 18 -44.48 -8.56 18.17
CA GLY A 18 -43.99 -9.89 18.52
C GLY A 18 -42.59 -10.14 17.97
N ALA A 19 -41.63 -10.45 18.84
CA ALA A 19 -40.29 -10.87 18.44
C ALA A 19 -40.32 -12.29 17.84
N ALA A 20 -40.20 -12.41 16.52
CA ALA A 20 -40.02 -13.67 15.82
C ALA A 20 -38.59 -13.76 15.28
N GLY A 21 -37.81 -14.74 15.74
CA GLY A 21 -36.48 -15.00 15.21
C GLY A 21 -36.56 -15.60 13.81
N TYR A 22 -35.85 -15.02 12.84
CA TYR A 22 -35.73 -15.61 11.50
C TYR A 22 -34.69 -16.75 11.52
N PRO A 23 -34.96 -17.88 10.84
CA PRO A 23 -34.07 -19.04 10.85
C PRO A 23 -32.80 -18.78 10.04
N LEU A 24 -31.65 -19.01 10.68
CA LEU A 24 -30.33 -19.06 10.04
C LEU A 24 -30.14 -20.40 9.31
N ASP A 25 -30.72 -20.56 8.11
CA ASP A 25 -30.18 -21.46 7.07
C ASP A 25 -30.85 -21.25 5.70
N ALA A 26 -30.51 -20.14 5.04
CA ALA A 26 -30.92 -19.86 3.67
C ALA A 26 -29.69 -19.53 2.82
N LYS A 27 -28.94 -20.56 2.41
CA LYS A 27 -27.82 -20.43 1.46
C LYS A 27 -28.33 -19.95 0.11
N ARG A 28 -28.35 -18.63 -0.08
CA ARG A 28 -28.60 -18.00 -1.39
C ARG A 28 -27.48 -18.44 -2.34
N PRO A 29 -27.78 -18.89 -3.58
CA PRO A 29 -26.74 -19.14 -4.55
C PRO A 29 -26.02 -17.83 -4.89
N LEU A 30 -24.69 -17.83 -4.74
CA LEU A 30 -23.85 -16.73 -5.22
C LEU A 30 -23.90 -16.72 -6.74
N VAL A 31 -24.55 -15.70 -7.31
CA VAL A 31 -24.49 -15.41 -8.75
C VAL A 31 -23.31 -14.47 -8.97
N THR A 32 -22.16 -15.02 -9.35
CA THR A 32 -20.99 -14.24 -9.72
C THR A 32 -21.21 -13.63 -11.10
N GLU A 33 -21.66 -12.37 -11.15
CA GLU A 33 -21.79 -11.61 -12.39
C GLU A 33 -20.42 -11.13 -12.86
N VAL A 34 -19.80 -11.86 -13.79
CA VAL A 34 -18.49 -11.50 -14.36
C VAL A 34 -18.71 -10.58 -15.57
N VAL A 35 -18.74 -9.27 -15.31
CA VAL A 35 -18.84 -8.25 -16.37
C VAL A 35 -17.48 -8.05 -17.04
N TYR A 36 -17.27 -8.68 -18.19
CA TYR A 36 -16.09 -8.45 -19.03
C TYR A 36 -16.22 -7.12 -19.80
N VAL A 37 -15.50 -6.09 -19.37
CA VAL A 37 -15.43 -4.80 -20.07
C VAL A 37 -14.19 -4.76 -20.97
N THR A 38 -14.37 -5.01 -22.27
CA THR A 38 -13.30 -4.84 -23.26
C THR A 38 -13.12 -3.36 -23.59
N VAL A 39 -12.13 -2.71 -22.98
CA VAL A 39 -11.79 -1.31 -23.25
C VAL A 39 -10.77 -1.21 -24.38
N THR A 40 -11.18 -0.65 -25.52
CA THR A 40 -10.25 -0.23 -26.58
C THR A 40 -9.55 1.06 -26.15
N VAL A 41 -8.37 0.93 -25.56
CA VAL A 41 -7.43 2.06 -25.38
C VAL A 41 -6.81 2.48 -26.72
N GLY A 42 -6.25 3.68 -26.77
CA GLY A 42 -5.50 4.17 -27.92
C GLY A 42 -4.13 3.47 -28.09
N GLU A 43 -3.23 4.15 -28.82
CA GLU A 43 -1.84 3.70 -28.98
C GLU A 43 -1.21 3.37 -27.62
N THR A 44 -0.65 2.17 -27.54
CA THR A 44 -0.10 1.56 -26.32
C THR A 44 1.36 1.19 -26.56
N VAL A 45 2.24 1.78 -25.76
CA VAL A 45 3.69 1.61 -25.85
C VAL A 45 4.14 0.67 -24.75
N ILE A 46 4.66 -0.49 -25.15
CA ILE A 46 5.26 -1.49 -24.26
C ILE A 46 6.76 -1.24 -24.23
N TYR A 47 7.29 -0.95 -23.06
CA TYR A 47 8.73 -0.83 -22.83
C TYR A 47 9.28 -2.19 -22.41
N VAL A 48 10.39 -2.61 -23.02
CA VAL A 48 11.03 -3.89 -22.77
C VAL A 48 12.48 -3.71 -22.30
N ASP A 49 13.01 -4.72 -21.59
CA ASP A 49 14.42 -4.82 -21.27
C ASP A 49 15.30 -5.22 -22.48
N ASP A 50 16.60 -5.43 -22.24
CA ASP A 50 17.60 -5.89 -23.23
C ASP A 50 17.33 -7.29 -23.80
N LYS A 51 16.32 -8.00 -23.29
CA LYS A 51 15.93 -9.38 -23.64
C LYS A 51 14.52 -9.46 -24.23
N GLY A 52 13.80 -8.35 -24.32
CA GLY A 52 12.42 -8.29 -24.81
C GLY A 52 11.34 -8.53 -23.73
N THR A 53 11.71 -8.59 -22.46
CA THR A 53 10.78 -8.75 -21.33
C THR A 53 10.05 -7.42 -21.07
N PRO A 54 8.70 -7.37 -21.04
CA PRO A 54 7.98 -6.15 -20.68
C PRO A 54 8.31 -5.67 -19.26
N ILE A 55 8.80 -4.43 -19.13
CA ILE A 55 9.14 -3.78 -17.86
C ILE A 55 8.18 -2.66 -17.47
N TYR A 56 7.52 -2.05 -18.45
CA TYR A 56 6.53 -0.99 -18.25
C TYR A 56 5.60 -0.92 -19.47
N THR A 57 4.40 -0.37 -19.31
CA THR A 57 3.46 -0.15 -20.41
C THR A 57 2.64 1.10 -20.13
N THR A 58 2.46 1.94 -21.16
CA THR A 58 1.62 3.14 -21.10
C THR A 58 0.68 3.19 -22.30
N SER A 59 -0.47 3.84 -22.12
CA SER A 59 -1.50 3.99 -23.15
C SER A 59 -1.99 5.43 -23.21
N SER A 60 -2.27 5.90 -24.43
CA SER A 60 -2.94 7.18 -24.67
C SER A 60 -4.44 7.15 -24.29
N GLU A 61 -5.09 8.32 -24.26
CA GLU A 61 -6.43 8.51 -23.67
C GLU A 61 -7.52 7.58 -24.24
N ARG A 62 -8.54 7.32 -23.41
CA ARG A 62 -9.61 6.35 -23.67
C ARG A 62 -10.54 6.84 -24.78
N ILE A 63 -10.71 6.04 -25.83
CA ILE A 63 -11.82 6.20 -26.78
C ILE A 63 -13.09 5.63 -26.14
N THR A 64 -14.03 6.50 -25.76
CA THR A 64 -15.31 6.09 -25.17
C THR A 64 -16.19 5.39 -26.21
N VAL A 65 -16.33 4.07 -26.10
CA VAL A 65 -17.26 3.27 -26.91
C VAL A 65 -18.48 2.88 -26.07
N THR A 66 -19.66 3.33 -26.48
CA THR A 66 -20.94 2.99 -25.84
C THR A 66 -21.20 1.49 -25.95
N SER A 67 -21.18 0.78 -24.81
CA SER A 67 -21.43 -0.67 -24.77
C SER A 67 -22.92 -0.98 -24.93
N SER A 68 -23.25 -2.02 -25.70
CA SER A 68 -24.61 -2.56 -25.83
C SER A 68 -24.75 -3.89 -25.07
N SER A 69 -25.82 -4.03 -24.28
CA SER A 69 -25.97 -5.13 -23.34
C SER A 69 -26.45 -6.44 -23.99
N GLY A 70 -25.51 -7.30 -24.37
CA GLY A 70 -25.79 -8.65 -24.86
C GLY A 70 -25.94 -9.67 -23.74
N LEU A 71 -27.18 -9.99 -23.34
CA LEU A 71 -27.44 -11.06 -22.35
C LEU A 71 -27.24 -12.45 -22.97
N GLN A 72 -26.20 -13.17 -22.54
CA GLN A 72 -26.10 -14.63 -22.70
C GLN A 72 -26.00 -15.30 -21.33
N SER A 73 -26.98 -16.17 -21.04
CA SER A 73 -26.97 -17.01 -19.84
C SER A 73 -26.49 -18.41 -20.20
N SER A 74 -25.46 -18.91 -19.52
CA SER A 74 -24.98 -20.28 -19.66
C SER A 74 -24.97 -20.98 -18.30
N THR A 75 -25.65 -22.12 -18.21
CA THR A 75 -25.67 -22.96 -17.00
C THR A 75 -24.63 -24.06 -17.13
N LEU A 76 -23.54 -23.95 -16.36
CA LEU A 76 -22.48 -24.96 -16.35
C LEU A 76 -22.99 -26.28 -15.76
N ARG A 77 -22.90 -27.35 -16.55
CA ARG A 77 -22.90 -28.74 -16.05
C ARG A 77 -21.51 -29.34 -16.22
N SER A 78 -21.05 -30.03 -15.19
CA SER A 78 -19.75 -30.71 -15.22
C SER A 78 -19.72 -31.87 -16.21
N SER A 79 -18.64 -31.95 -16.98
CA SER A 79 -18.14 -33.13 -17.70
C SER A 79 -16.66 -32.95 -18.04
N ALA A 80 -15.95 -34.04 -18.30
CA ALA A 80 -14.49 -34.10 -18.17
C ALA A 80 -13.68 -33.58 -19.38
N VAL A 81 -12.37 -33.42 -19.14
CA VAL A 81 -11.34 -32.98 -20.10
C VAL A 81 -11.22 -33.90 -21.32
N THR A 82 -11.03 -33.32 -22.49
CA THR A 82 -10.29 -33.92 -23.61
C THR A 82 -9.53 -32.83 -24.36
N THR A 83 -8.21 -33.00 -24.50
CA THR A 83 -7.34 -32.09 -25.26
C THR A 83 -7.31 -32.49 -26.73
N THR A 84 -7.64 -31.55 -27.62
CA THR A 84 -7.40 -31.70 -29.06
C THR A 84 -6.87 -30.40 -29.66
N SER A 85 -5.74 -30.48 -30.35
CA SER A 85 -5.20 -29.38 -31.15
C SER A 85 -5.75 -29.47 -32.58
N THR A 86 -6.19 -28.35 -33.14
CA THR A 86 -6.56 -28.23 -34.56
C THR A 86 -6.00 -26.93 -35.13
N ALA A 87 -5.46 -26.98 -36.34
CA ALA A 87 -4.72 -25.86 -36.94
C ALA A 87 -5.62 -24.76 -37.53
N ILE A 88 -5.01 -23.59 -37.76
CA ILE A 88 -5.59 -22.50 -38.56
C ILE A 88 -5.40 -22.85 -40.05
N GLU A 89 -6.48 -22.80 -40.82
CA GLU A 89 -6.44 -22.92 -42.29
C GLU A 89 -6.70 -21.54 -42.93
N LEU A 90 -5.84 -21.12 -43.86
CA LEU A 90 -6.03 -19.87 -44.61
C LEU A 90 -6.79 -20.15 -45.92
N THR A 91 -7.82 -19.36 -46.19
CA THR A 91 -8.38 -19.21 -47.55
C THR A 91 -8.41 -17.74 -47.96
N GLN A 92 -7.82 -17.44 -49.11
CA GLN A 92 -7.77 -16.09 -49.69
C GLN A 92 -8.90 -15.88 -50.69
N SER A 93 -9.48 -14.68 -50.69
CA SER A 93 -10.16 -14.11 -51.85
C SER A 93 -10.14 -12.58 -51.77
N GLY A 94 -9.58 -11.92 -52.80
CA GLY A 94 -9.77 -10.49 -53.04
C GLY A 94 -10.48 -10.28 -54.38
N PRO A 95 -10.35 -9.10 -55.02
CA PRO A 95 -10.03 -7.79 -54.44
C PRO A 95 -11.06 -6.70 -54.81
N ALA A 96 -10.92 -5.54 -54.16
CA ALA A 96 -11.62 -4.26 -54.31
C ALA A 96 -12.44 -3.94 -55.59
N GLU A 97 -13.62 -3.35 -55.38
CA GLU A 97 -14.16 -2.24 -56.19
C GLU A 97 -14.50 -1.04 -55.27
N SER A 98 -14.63 0.16 -55.86
CA SER A 98 -14.72 1.42 -55.12
C SER A 98 -15.81 2.34 -55.65
N SER A 99 -16.65 2.90 -54.77
CA SER A 99 -17.46 4.09 -55.08
C SER A 99 -17.67 4.98 -53.85
N SER A 100 -17.11 6.17 -53.94
CA SER A 100 -17.30 7.36 -53.10
C SER A 100 -18.74 7.65 -52.64
N PHE A 101 -18.86 8.25 -51.45
CA PHE A 101 -19.81 9.35 -51.22
C PHE A 101 -19.05 10.59 -50.76
N ASP A 102 -19.58 11.76 -51.11
CA ASP A 102 -18.90 13.05 -51.10
C ASP A 102 -19.62 14.05 -50.15
N VAL A 103 -18.88 14.93 -49.49
CA VAL A 103 -19.43 15.98 -48.62
C VAL A 103 -18.72 17.31 -48.89
N SER A 104 -19.49 18.22 -49.48
CA SER A 104 -19.01 19.50 -50.02
C SER A 104 -18.62 20.53 -48.94
N ILE A 105 -17.57 21.30 -49.24
CA ILE A 105 -17.21 22.54 -48.52
C ILE A 105 -16.93 23.62 -49.57
N LEU A 106 -17.62 24.76 -49.47
CA LEU A 106 -17.33 25.99 -50.23
C LEU A 106 -16.96 27.16 -49.27
N PRO A 107 -16.28 28.23 -49.75
CA PRO A 107 -15.22 28.82 -48.93
C PRO A 107 -15.29 30.35 -48.71
N SER A 108 -14.31 30.82 -47.91
CA SER A 108 -13.64 32.13 -48.02
C SER A 108 -14.32 33.38 -47.45
N SER A 109 -13.66 34.03 -46.50
CA SER A 109 -13.03 35.35 -46.74
C SER A 109 -12.13 35.79 -45.58
N LEU A 110 -11.07 36.55 -45.90
CA LEU A 110 -10.30 37.36 -44.93
C LEU A 110 -10.88 38.79 -44.87
N PRO A 111 -10.46 39.60 -43.88
CA PRO A 111 -9.51 40.64 -44.28
C PRO A 111 -8.27 40.79 -43.36
N THR A 112 -7.21 41.32 -43.95
CA THR A 112 -5.89 41.59 -43.34
C THR A 112 -5.82 42.99 -42.69
N SER A 113 -4.96 43.17 -41.68
CA SER A 113 -4.17 44.41 -41.55
C SER A 113 -2.82 44.12 -40.87
N SER A 114 -1.78 44.93 -41.14
CA SER A 114 -0.37 44.52 -40.98
C SER A 114 0.63 45.68 -40.83
N ILE A 115 1.53 45.59 -39.84
CA ILE A 115 2.73 46.44 -39.58
C ILE A 115 3.74 45.52 -38.82
N ALA A 116 5.00 45.23 -39.16
CA ALA A 116 6.15 45.93 -39.79
C ALA A 116 6.97 46.82 -38.80
N SER A 117 8.30 46.90 -38.77
CA SER A 117 9.44 46.20 -39.43
C SER A 117 10.75 46.74 -38.76
N ASP A 118 11.93 46.09 -38.73
CA ASP A 118 12.38 44.76 -39.16
C ASP A 118 13.75 44.40 -38.50
N VAL A 119 14.46 43.35 -38.99
CA VAL A 119 15.96 43.20 -39.17
C VAL A 119 16.90 43.90 -38.14
N GLN A 120 17.89 43.23 -37.52
CA GLN A 120 19.16 42.87 -38.18
C GLN A 120 20.03 41.81 -37.45
N ALA A 121 20.94 41.15 -38.19
CA ALA A 121 21.89 40.16 -37.68
C ALA A 121 23.35 40.40 -38.16
N THR A 122 24.32 40.13 -37.27
CA THR A 122 25.80 40.01 -37.43
C THR A 122 26.37 39.68 -36.02
N SER A 123 27.55 39.10 -35.77
CA SER A 123 28.52 38.30 -36.55
C SER A 123 29.57 37.69 -35.57
N SER A 124 30.10 36.49 -35.86
CA SER A 124 31.25 35.87 -35.15
C SER A 124 32.58 36.14 -35.91
N PRO A 125 33.79 35.64 -35.51
CA PRO A 125 34.22 34.96 -34.27
C PRO A 125 35.58 35.42 -33.66
N GLN A 126 35.88 35.01 -32.42
CA GLN A 126 37.24 34.78 -31.87
C GLN A 126 37.13 33.58 -30.89
N VAL A 127 37.95 32.53 -30.89
CA VAL A 127 39.41 32.33 -31.08
C VAL A 127 40.27 32.73 -29.86
N THR A 128 40.50 31.75 -28.99
CA THR A 128 41.72 31.64 -28.15
C THR A 128 42.07 30.16 -27.97
N LYS A 129 43.37 29.85 -27.86
CA LYS A 129 43.90 28.48 -27.76
C LYS A 129 44.34 28.17 -26.31
N ARG A 130 44.24 26.90 -25.91
CA ARG A 130 45.21 26.28 -24.98
C ARG A 130 45.44 24.83 -25.41
N PRO A 131 46.69 24.32 -25.43
CA PRO A 131 47.02 23.08 -26.11
C PRO A 131 46.75 21.82 -25.28
N SER A 132 46.61 20.70 -25.97
CA SER A 132 46.76 19.36 -25.41
C SER A 132 48.21 19.08 -25.02
N GLU A 133 48.42 18.27 -23.99
CA GLU A 133 49.66 17.52 -23.77
C GLU A 133 49.29 16.09 -23.36
N ASN A 134 50.17 15.11 -23.60
CA ASN A 134 49.80 13.72 -23.81
C ASN A 134 50.78 12.76 -23.12
N THR A 135 50.27 11.63 -22.60
CA THR A 135 51.05 10.52 -21.95
C THR A 135 51.90 10.93 -20.72
N SER A 136 51.97 10.19 -19.60
CA SER A 136 51.84 8.73 -19.41
C SER A 136 51.65 8.33 -17.93
N MET A 137 51.02 7.17 -17.72
CA MET A 137 51.21 6.25 -16.59
C MET A 137 51.81 4.96 -17.20
N PRO A 138 52.67 4.17 -16.50
CA PRO A 138 52.35 3.47 -15.25
C PRO A 138 53.50 3.61 -14.19
N ALA A 139 53.58 2.88 -13.06
CA ALA A 139 52.92 1.65 -12.62
C ALA A 139 52.74 1.53 -11.09
N SER A 140 51.90 0.57 -10.68
CA SER A 140 51.76 0.12 -9.29
C SER A 140 52.87 -0.88 -8.90
N ALA A 141 53.24 -0.95 -7.62
CA ALA A 141 54.26 -1.87 -7.11
C ALA A 141 54.02 -2.33 -5.65
N GLN A 142 53.20 -3.36 -5.47
CA GLN A 142 53.13 -4.22 -4.28
C GLN A 142 52.43 -5.54 -4.64
N PRO A 143 52.61 -6.65 -3.88
CA PRO A 143 53.62 -6.93 -2.87
C PRO A 143 54.53 -8.13 -3.24
N SER A 144 55.65 -8.32 -2.51
CA SER A 144 56.50 -9.51 -2.67
C SER A 144 55.91 -10.72 -1.93
N THR A 145 55.72 -11.84 -2.63
CA THR A 145 55.33 -13.12 -2.03
C THR A 145 56.48 -13.79 -1.30
N SER A 146 56.23 -14.31 -0.09
CA SER A 146 57.10 -15.30 0.56
C SER A 146 56.55 -16.70 0.31
N VAL A 147 57.43 -17.70 0.21
CA VAL A 147 57.09 -19.08 -0.17
C VAL A 147 56.69 -19.91 1.06
N ALA A 148 55.70 -20.78 0.89
CA ALA A 148 55.24 -21.70 1.95
C ALA A 148 56.09 -22.99 2.01
N GLU A 149 56.27 -23.53 3.21
CA GLU A 149 56.88 -24.84 3.47
C GLU A 149 55.80 -25.86 3.90
N ALA A 150 56.04 -27.15 3.64
CA ALA A 150 55.04 -28.22 3.70
C ALA A 150 55.30 -29.24 4.84
N PRO A 151 54.28 -30.04 5.28
CA PRO A 151 54.16 -30.37 6.70
C PRO A 151 54.48 -31.84 7.11
N SER A 152 54.51 -32.06 8.42
CA SER A 152 54.52 -33.40 9.07
C SER A 152 53.93 -33.32 10.51
N PRO A 153 53.44 -34.42 11.11
CA PRO A 153 51.99 -34.62 11.08
C PRO A 153 51.30 -34.97 12.41
N SER A 154 49.97 -34.80 12.38
CA SER A 154 48.94 -35.56 13.14
C SER A 154 48.88 -35.46 14.67
N GLN A 155 47.77 -34.94 15.20
CA GLN A 155 47.16 -35.46 16.43
C GLN A 155 45.62 -35.24 16.46
N ALA A 156 44.95 -36.11 17.21
CA ALA A 156 43.54 -36.50 17.10
C ALA A 156 42.46 -35.38 17.13
N THR A 157 41.42 -35.57 16.30
CA THR A 157 40.12 -34.91 16.39
C THR A 157 39.24 -35.51 17.50
N PRO A 158 38.54 -34.68 18.31
CA PRO A 158 37.37 -35.12 19.09
C PRO A 158 36.11 -35.17 18.23
N THR A 159 35.28 -36.20 18.39
CA THR A 159 34.03 -36.36 17.63
C THR A 159 32.95 -35.37 18.08
N LEU A 160 32.44 -34.54 17.17
CA LEU A 160 31.26 -33.70 17.44
C LEU A 160 29.99 -34.56 17.42
N GLN A 161 29.18 -34.47 18.48
CA GLN A 161 27.81 -34.98 18.47
C GLN A 161 26.89 -34.03 17.68
N PRO A 162 25.82 -34.54 17.04
CA PRO A 162 24.85 -33.69 16.36
C PRO A 162 24.14 -32.79 17.38
N SER A 163 24.22 -31.48 17.19
CA SER A 163 23.54 -30.49 18.01
C SER A 163 22.03 -30.56 17.80
N SER A 164 21.26 -30.55 18.91
CA SER A 164 19.82 -30.33 18.89
C SER A 164 19.45 -29.06 18.09
N PRO A 165 18.28 -29.02 17.43
CA PRO A 165 17.83 -27.82 16.72
C PRO A 165 17.75 -26.61 17.68
N PRO A 166 17.96 -25.37 17.20
CA PRO A 166 17.89 -24.18 18.02
C PRO A 166 16.54 -24.10 18.73
N LYS A 167 16.58 -24.00 20.07
CA LYS A 167 15.38 -23.78 20.86
C LYS A 167 14.82 -22.40 20.49
N GLN A 168 13.59 -22.33 19.95
CA GLN A 168 12.91 -21.05 19.74
C GLN A 168 12.88 -20.27 21.07
N PRO A 169 13.06 -18.95 21.04
CA PRO A 169 12.96 -18.15 22.25
C PRO A 169 11.50 -18.14 22.73
N ASP A 170 11.19 -18.98 23.72
CA ASP A 170 9.93 -19.01 24.48
C ASP A 170 9.76 -17.69 25.27
N LYS A 171 9.56 -16.58 24.57
CA LYS A 171 9.34 -15.27 25.17
C LYS A 171 8.54 -14.36 24.25
N VAL A 172 7.25 -14.66 24.10
CA VAL A 172 6.25 -13.62 23.82
C VAL A 172 6.37 -12.60 24.94
N THR A 173 7.02 -11.47 24.68
CA THR A 173 7.18 -10.44 25.72
C THR A 173 5.86 -9.73 25.95
N THR A 174 5.64 -9.28 27.18
CA THR A 174 4.45 -8.54 27.63
C THR A 174 4.43 -7.08 27.13
N ASP A 175 5.17 -6.79 26.06
CA ASP A 175 5.61 -5.46 25.68
C ASP A 175 4.58 -4.81 24.75
N ARG A 176 3.50 -4.37 25.38
CA ARG A 176 2.51 -3.44 24.84
C ARG A 176 3.22 -2.25 24.20
N PHE A 177 2.89 -1.91 22.95
CA PHE A 177 3.43 -0.72 22.31
C PHE A 177 2.68 0.51 22.87
N PRO A 178 3.39 1.60 23.19
CA PRO A 178 2.72 2.84 23.59
C PRO A 178 1.86 3.37 22.43
N LEU A 179 0.92 4.28 22.73
CA LEU A 179 0.16 4.96 21.69
C LEU A 179 1.10 5.66 20.70
N GLY A 180 0.89 5.37 19.42
CA GLY A 180 1.71 5.82 18.33
C GLY A 180 1.00 6.74 17.36
N VAL A 181 1.75 7.23 16.39
CA VAL A 181 1.25 7.99 15.25
C VAL A 181 1.97 7.56 13.98
N THR A 182 1.28 7.60 12.84
CA THR A 182 1.92 7.39 11.53
C THR A 182 2.56 8.68 11.02
N TYR A 183 3.58 8.55 10.18
CA TYR A 183 4.30 9.68 9.61
C TYR A 183 4.39 9.61 8.08
N ASP A 184 4.04 10.72 7.43
CA ASP A 184 4.06 10.90 5.98
C ASP A 184 5.22 11.82 5.56
N THR A 185 6.04 11.34 4.64
CA THR A 185 7.30 11.93 4.17
C THR A 185 7.14 12.91 3.01
N TYR A 186 5.96 12.99 2.41
CA TYR A 186 5.71 13.77 1.21
C TYR A 186 4.97 15.08 1.49
N LYS A 187 5.12 16.03 0.56
CA LYS A 187 4.49 17.36 0.55
C LYS A 187 4.11 17.74 -0.89
N GLY A 188 3.51 18.91 -1.06
CA GLY A 188 3.07 19.42 -2.36
C GLY A 188 1.60 19.07 -2.62
N THR A 189 1.26 18.77 -3.87
CA THR A 189 -0.11 18.46 -4.32
C THR A 189 -0.15 17.18 -5.14
N GLN A 190 -1.34 16.66 -5.43
CA GLN A 190 -1.54 15.51 -6.33
C GLN A 190 -0.76 15.64 -7.66
N ASP A 191 -0.73 16.85 -8.24
CA ASP A 191 -0.04 17.14 -9.50
C ASP A 191 1.47 17.47 -9.32
N SER A 192 1.94 17.60 -8.08
CA SER A 192 3.34 17.92 -7.76
C SER A 192 3.72 17.32 -6.40
N VAL A 193 3.82 15.99 -6.37
CA VAL A 193 4.31 15.25 -5.20
C VAL A 193 5.81 15.51 -5.02
N GLN A 194 6.19 15.93 -3.82
CA GLN A 194 7.57 16.29 -3.48
C GLN A 194 7.98 15.64 -2.15
N CYS A 195 9.26 15.37 -1.97
CA CYS A 195 9.79 14.96 -0.67
C CYS A 195 9.92 16.15 0.29
N LYS A 196 9.63 15.90 1.58
CA LYS A 196 10.07 16.78 2.67
C LYS A 196 11.60 16.72 2.79
N THR A 197 12.24 17.83 3.19
CA THR A 197 13.68 17.84 3.49
C THR A 197 13.96 17.26 4.89
N SER A 198 15.22 16.95 5.19
CA SER A 198 15.65 16.51 6.52
C SER A 198 15.28 17.50 7.63
N GLU A 199 15.21 18.80 7.33
CA GLU A 199 14.90 19.89 8.25
C GLU A 199 13.39 19.98 8.48
N GLU A 200 12.59 19.87 7.42
CA GLU A 200 11.12 19.81 7.50
C GLU A 200 10.68 18.57 8.29
N MET A 201 11.21 17.39 7.96
CA MET A 201 10.93 16.15 8.69
C MET A 201 11.37 16.25 10.16
N THR A 202 12.53 16.86 10.44
CA THR A 202 13.00 17.12 11.81
C THR A 202 12.03 18.03 12.58
N ALA A 203 11.58 19.13 11.97
CA ALA A 203 10.66 20.09 12.58
C ALA A 203 9.24 19.51 12.81
N GLU A 204 8.84 18.51 12.04
CA GLU A 204 7.60 17.77 12.25
C GLU A 204 7.72 16.71 13.36
N PHE A 205 8.81 15.94 13.40
CA PHE A 205 9.10 15.02 14.52
C PHE A 205 9.19 15.74 15.87
N GLU A 206 9.62 17.01 15.91
CA GLU A 206 9.60 17.83 17.12
C GLU A 206 8.19 18.04 17.71
N LYS A 207 7.13 17.94 16.90
CA LYS A 207 5.73 18.06 17.32
C LYS A 207 5.14 16.74 17.82
N MET A 208 5.62 15.60 17.29
CA MET A 208 5.07 14.26 17.58
C MET A 208 5.45 13.69 18.96
N LYS A 209 6.01 14.50 19.87
CA LYS A 209 6.61 14.04 21.15
C LYS A 209 5.63 13.46 22.18
N GLU A 210 4.31 13.62 22.00
CA GLU A 210 3.33 12.95 22.88
C GLU A 210 3.22 11.44 22.61
N PHE A 211 3.62 10.99 21.41
CA PHE A 211 3.50 9.60 20.99
C PHE A 211 4.76 8.81 21.37
N GLY A 212 4.58 7.64 21.99
CA GLY A 212 5.72 6.82 22.41
C GLY A 212 6.40 6.07 21.27
N ILE A 213 5.75 5.96 20.11
CA ILE A 213 6.24 5.27 18.92
C ILE A 213 5.77 5.97 17.65
N VAL A 214 6.62 6.08 16.63
CA VAL A 214 6.26 6.64 15.31
C VAL A 214 6.36 5.53 14.25
N ARG A 215 5.34 5.40 13.40
CA ARG A 215 5.36 4.48 12.24
C ARG A 215 5.84 5.22 10.98
N ILE A 216 6.82 4.63 10.31
CA ILE A 216 7.26 5.00 8.95
C ILE A 216 7.01 3.82 8.01
N TYR A 217 6.67 4.10 6.75
CA TYR A 217 6.22 3.06 5.79
C TYR A 217 7.36 2.40 5.00
N GLY A 218 8.51 3.08 4.86
CA GLY A 218 9.62 2.66 4.00
C GLY A 218 10.84 3.58 4.16
N ASN A 219 11.73 3.59 3.16
CA ASN A 219 12.84 4.55 3.08
C ASN A 219 12.56 5.74 2.14
N ASP A 220 11.30 5.99 1.79
CA ASP A 220 10.96 7.08 0.88
C ASP A 220 11.42 8.43 1.44
N CYS A 221 11.86 9.29 0.53
CA CYS A 221 12.48 10.59 0.85
C CYS A 221 13.70 10.53 1.82
N GLY A 222 14.27 9.35 2.06
CA GLY A 222 15.38 9.18 3.00
C GLY A 222 14.98 9.37 4.47
N VAL A 223 13.73 9.03 4.83
CA VAL A 223 13.20 9.26 6.19
C VAL A 223 13.92 8.48 7.28
N ILE A 224 14.41 7.27 7.00
CA ILE A 224 14.99 6.36 8.01
C ILE A 224 16.08 7.01 8.89
N PRO A 225 17.15 7.63 8.33
CA PRO A 225 18.15 8.31 9.14
C PRO A 225 17.59 9.50 9.94
N VAL A 226 16.54 10.18 9.47
CA VAL A 226 15.89 11.25 10.25
C VAL A 226 15.08 10.66 11.40
N ALA A 227 14.24 9.66 11.12
CA ALA A 227 13.40 8.99 12.11
C ALA A 227 14.23 8.38 13.26
N ILE A 228 15.34 7.71 12.97
CA ILE A 228 16.24 7.15 13.99
C ILE A 228 16.87 8.26 14.85
N GLN A 229 17.30 9.38 14.25
CA GLN A 229 17.85 10.52 15.00
C GLN A 229 16.81 11.16 15.91
N GLN A 230 15.60 11.46 15.40
CA GLN A 230 14.59 12.16 16.17
C GLN A 230 13.91 11.25 17.21
N ALA A 231 13.67 9.97 16.91
CA ALA A 231 13.15 9.04 17.91
C ALA A 231 14.11 8.90 19.11
N LYS A 232 15.42 8.79 18.85
CA LYS A 232 16.44 8.79 19.91
C LYS A 232 16.43 10.08 20.73
N LYS A 233 16.38 11.24 20.06
CA LYS A 233 16.36 12.57 20.69
C LYS A 233 15.11 12.81 21.55
N ASN A 234 13.96 12.30 21.10
CA ASN A 234 12.66 12.48 21.74
C ASN A 234 12.31 11.38 22.76
N ASN A 235 13.17 10.37 22.94
CA ASN A 235 12.89 9.14 23.71
C ASN A 235 11.63 8.39 23.21
N GLN A 236 11.47 8.34 21.89
CA GLN A 236 10.43 7.57 21.20
C GLN A 236 11.01 6.26 20.63
N LYS A 237 10.14 5.32 20.29
CA LYS A 237 10.47 4.15 19.47
C LYS A 237 10.03 4.36 18.02
N LEU A 238 10.44 3.46 17.14
CA LEU A 238 9.93 3.36 15.77
C LEU A 238 9.21 2.03 15.53
N MET A 239 8.16 2.10 14.73
CA MET A 239 7.75 1.01 13.86
C MET A 239 8.31 1.34 12.47
N ALA A 240 9.26 0.53 11.99
CA ALA A 240 9.81 0.68 10.66
C ALA A 240 8.94 -0.08 9.63
N GLY A 241 9.02 0.31 8.37
CA GLY A 241 8.32 -0.36 7.28
C GLY A 241 9.28 -0.74 6.15
N ILE A 242 8.97 -1.83 5.47
CA ILE A 242 9.61 -2.28 4.23
C ILE A 242 8.49 -2.42 3.20
N TYR A 243 8.28 -1.40 2.36
CA TYR A 243 7.11 -1.34 1.47
C TYR A 243 7.28 -2.23 0.22
N ALA A 244 7.45 -3.53 0.43
CA ALA A 244 7.49 -4.53 -0.64
C ALA A 244 6.14 -4.61 -1.38
N PRO A 245 6.11 -4.93 -2.69
CA PRO A 245 7.25 -5.08 -3.60
C PRO A 245 7.77 -3.74 -4.15
N ASN A 246 7.17 -2.60 -3.77
CA ASN A 246 7.55 -1.26 -4.26
C ASN A 246 8.97 -0.84 -3.83
N GLN A 247 9.47 -1.39 -2.72
CA GLN A 247 10.85 -1.29 -2.25
C GLN A 247 11.48 -2.67 -2.13
N ARG A 248 12.76 -2.79 -2.50
CA ARG A 248 13.57 -4.00 -2.28
C ARG A 248 13.89 -4.15 -0.79
N VAL A 249 13.79 -5.37 -0.26
CA VAL A 249 14.04 -5.66 1.16
C VAL A 249 15.45 -5.29 1.57
N ASP A 250 16.47 -5.78 0.85
CA ASP A 250 17.88 -5.48 1.10
C ASP A 250 18.14 -3.96 1.22
N ASP A 251 17.59 -3.18 0.29
CA ASP A 251 17.86 -1.74 0.18
C ASP A 251 17.33 -0.98 1.41
N VAL A 252 16.15 -1.37 1.93
CA VAL A 252 15.58 -0.80 3.16
C VAL A 252 16.30 -1.31 4.40
N VAL A 253 16.63 -2.60 4.48
CA VAL A 253 17.35 -3.20 5.62
C VAL A 253 18.76 -2.63 5.77
N ASN A 254 19.46 -2.37 4.65
CA ASN A 254 20.75 -1.68 4.66
C ASN A 254 20.60 -0.23 5.17
N ALA A 255 19.57 0.51 4.72
CA ALA A 255 19.32 1.86 5.22
C ALA A 255 18.97 1.90 6.72
N LEU A 256 18.20 0.91 7.23
CA LEU A 256 17.96 0.72 8.66
C LEU A 256 19.27 0.44 9.41
N SER A 257 20.08 -0.47 8.91
CA SER A 257 21.37 -0.85 9.51
C SER A 257 22.34 0.33 9.60
N ASP A 258 22.54 1.06 8.51
CA ASP A 258 23.40 2.24 8.48
C ASP A 258 22.92 3.32 9.45
N ALA A 259 21.61 3.56 9.53
CA ALA A 259 21.06 4.55 10.46
C ALA A 259 21.17 4.11 11.92
N VAL A 260 20.84 2.86 12.25
CA VAL A 260 20.95 2.30 13.61
C VAL A 260 22.41 2.28 14.07
N ASN A 261 23.36 1.89 13.22
CA ASN A 261 24.78 1.93 13.53
C ASN A 261 25.27 3.38 13.72
N ARG A 262 25.00 4.27 12.76
CA ARG A 262 25.51 5.66 12.77
C ARG A 262 24.93 6.55 13.87
N TYR A 263 23.64 6.40 14.17
CA TYR A 263 22.92 7.32 15.05
C TYR A 263 22.48 6.67 16.38
N ASN A 264 22.21 5.36 16.40
CA ASN A 264 21.95 4.62 17.64
C ASN A 264 23.10 3.71 18.14
N GLY A 265 24.26 3.72 17.48
CA GLY A 265 25.44 2.98 17.95
C GLY A 265 25.28 1.45 17.87
N GLY A 266 24.42 0.96 16.97
CA GLY A 266 24.14 -0.47 16.79
C GLY A 266 23.02 -1.01 17.69
N ASP A 267 22.47 -0.21 18.62
CA ASP A 267 21.31 -0.63 19.41
C ASP A 267 20.02 -0.63 18.57
N TRP A 268 19.59 -1.83 18.18
CA TRP A 268 18.34 -2.05 17.47
C TRP A 268 17.08 -1.84 18.33
N SER A 269 17.18 -1.68 19.66
CA SER A 269 16.01 -1.53 20.54
C SER A 269 15.14 -0.31 20.23
N ILE A 270 15.68 0.67 19.48
CA ILE A 270 14.94 1.84 18.99
C ILE A 270 13.81 1.47 18.02
N ILE A 271 13.95 0.37 17.26
CA ILE A 271 12.89 -0.19 16.42
C ILE A 271 12.18 -1.29 17.21
N SER A 272 10.90 -1.10 17.50
CA SER A 272 10.10 -2.05 18.31
C SER A 272 9.26 -3.02 17.45
N LEU A 273 9.10 -2.72 16.16
CA LEU A 273 8.34 -3.51 15.20
C LEU A 273 8.83 -3.18 13.77
N VAL A 274 8.82 -4.16 12.86
CA VAL A 274 8.93 -3.93 11.41
C VAL A 274 7.68 -4.43 10.69
N SER A 275 6.99 -3.58 9.93
CA SER A 275 6.03 -4.06 8.93
C SER A 275 6.73 -4.42 7.63
N VAL A 276 6.36 -5.56 7.08
CA VAL A 276 6.56 -5.88 5.66
C VAL A 276 5.26 -5.49 4.93
N GLU A 277 5.41 -4.97 3.71
CA GLU A 277 4.35 -4.39 2.86
C GLU A 277 3.34 -3.45 3.58
N ASN A 278 2.24 -3.13 2.90
CA ASN A 278 1.05 -2.48 3.48
C ASN A 278 -0.15 -2.61 2.53
N GLU A 279 -1.15 -3.41 2.87
CA GLU A 279 -2.42 -3.58 2.14
C GLU A 279 -2.27 -4.05 0.68
N ARG A 280 -1.28 -4.91 0.38
CA ARG A 280 -1.03 -5.38 -1.00
C ARG A 280 -1.96 -6.53 -1.40
N VAL A 281 -2.47 -7.31 -0.45
CA VAL A 281 -3.51 -8.34 -0.67
C VAL A 281 -4.89 -7.69 -0.72
N ASN A 282 -5.20 -6.74 0.17
CA ASN A 282 -6.40 -5.89 0.10
C ASN A 282 -6.51 -5.19 -1.27
N ALA A 283 -5.42 -4.59 -1.74
CA ALA A 283 -5.33 -3.96 -3.07
C ALA A 283 -5.26 -4.97 -4.25
N ARG A 284 -5.22 -6.29 -3.99
CA ARG A 284 -5.13 -7.38 -4.97
C ARG A 284 -3.89 -7.29 -5.90
N VAL A 285 -2.81 -6.69 -5.40
CA VAL A 285 -1.54 -6.52 -6.12
C VAL A 285 -0.63 -7.73 -5.94
N VAL A 286 -0.71 -8.41 -4.79
CA VAL A 286 0.08 -9.62 -4.47
C VAL A 286 -0.81 -10.73 -3.92
N THR A 287 -0.30 -11.96 -3.90
CA THR A 287 -0.91 -13.10 -3.20
C THR A 287 -0.33 -13.24 -1.79
N VAL A 288 -1.03 -13.96 -0.91
CA VAL A 288 -0.51 -14.25 0.44
C VAL A 288 0.78 -15.08 0.40
N ALA A 289 0.98 -15.91 -0.63
CA ALA A 289 2.24 -16.61 -0.85
C ALA A 289 3.40 -15.63 -1.06
N ALA A 290 3.22 -14.60 -1.90
CA ALA A 290 4.23 -13.56 -2.10
C ALA A 290 4.48 -12.73 -0.82
N VAL A 291 3.44 -12.44 -0.04
CA VAL A 291 3.59 -11.83 1.31
C VAL A 291 4.44 -12.70 2.23
N HIS A 292 4.24 -14.01 2.23
CA HIS A 292 5.08 -14.94 2.99
C HIS A 292 6.53 -14.96 2.51
N ASP A 293 6.77 -14.88 1.20
CA ASP A 293 8.11 -14.79 0.63
C ASP A 293 8.82 -13.49 1.05
N TYR A 294 8.18 -12.32 0.92
CA TYR A 294 8.74 -11.04 1.38
C TYR A 294 8.94 -11.01 2.91
N THR A 295 8.04 -11.61 3.68
CA THR A 295 8.16 -11.74 5.14
C THR A 295 9.36 -12.62 5.52
N GLY A 296 9.63 -13.68 4.75
CA GLY A 296 10.82 -14.53 4.89
C GLY A 296 12.12 -13.80 4.54
N GLU A 297 12.16 -13.14 3.37
CA GLU A 297 13.28 -12.32 2.91
C GLU A 297 13.64 -11.23 3.94
N ALA A 298 12.64 -10.50 4.44
CA ALA A 298 12.81 -9.49 5.48
C ALA A 298 13.35 -10.07 6.78
N ARG A 299 12.82 -11.21 7.25
CA ARG A 299 13.31 -11.87 8.46
C ARG A 299 14.76 -12.32 8.33
N GLU A 300 15.15 -12.87 7.18
CA GLU A 300 16.53 -13.26 6.92
C GLU A 300 17.47 -12.04 6.87
N ALA A 301 17.12 -11.01 6.08
CA ALA A 301 17.90 -9.80 5.92
C ALA A 301 18.08 -9.05 7.26
N LEU A 302 17.01 -8.86 8.02
CA LEU A 302 17.02 -8.20 9.34
C LEU A 302 17.90 -8.97 10.34
N SER A 303 17.85 -10.30 10.34
CA SER A 303 18.68 -11.13 11.24
C SER A 303 20.18 -10.98 10.96
N LYS A 304 20.59 -10.80 9.69
CA LYS A 304 22.00 -10.59 9.30
C LYS A 304 22.57 -9.27 9.82
N VAL A 305 21.74 -8.24 9.97
CA VAL A 305 22.14 -6.92 10.51
C VAL A 305 21.94 -6.79 12.03
N GLY A 306 21.42 -7.84 12.70
CA GLY A 306 21.28 -7.92 14.15
C GLY A 306 19.90 -7.57 14.70
N TYR A 307 18.87 -7.41 13.86
CA TYR A 307 17.50 -7.23 14.31
C TYR A 307 16.80 -8.58 14.51
N PHE A 308 16.28 -8.79 15.72
CA PHE A 308 15.52 -9.98 16.12
C PHE A 308 14.18 -9.64 16.79
N GLY A 309 13.67 -8.42 16.55
CA GLY A 309 12.35 -8.00 17.03
C GLY A 309 11.20 -8.54 16.19
N PRO A 310 9.94 -8.27 16.59
CA PRO A 310 8.78 -8.77 15.88
C PRO A 310 8.64 -8.10 14.51
N LEU A 311 8.19 -8.87 13.52
CA LEU A 311 7.80 -8.37 12.21
C LEU A 311 6.55 -9.06 11.67
N GLY A 312 5.88 -8.42 10.72
CA GLY A 312 4.68 -8.97 10.09
C GLY A 312 4.16 -8.19 8.90
N PRO A 313 3.28 -8.80 8.09
CA PRO A 313 2.49 -8.11 7.08
C PRO A 313 1.49 -7.14 7.73
N VAL A 314 1.09 -6.09 7.01
CA VAL A 314 0.02 -5.15 7.39
C VAL A 314 -1.08 -5.19 6.35
N GLU A 315 -2.30 -5.51 6.77
CA GLU A 315 -3.46 -5.63 5.88
C GLU A 315 -4.72 -5.01 6.49
N THR A 316 -5.79 -4.88 5.71
CA THR A 316 -7.09 -4.46 6.27
C THR A 316 -7.73 -5.59 7.07
N VAL A 317 -8.59 -5.23 8.03
CA VAL A 317 -9.35 -6.23 8.81
C VAL A 317 -10.11 -7.24 7.92
N PRO A 318 -10.84 -6.84 6.86
CA PRO A 318 -11.44 -7.79 5.92
C PRO A 318 -10.41 -8.70 5.25
N ALA A 319 -9.28 -8.16 4.76
CA ALA A 319 -8.26 -8.96 4.07
C ALA A 319 -7.63 -10.02 4.99
N VAL A 320 -7.40 -9.71 6.27
CA VAL A 320 -6.90 -10.69 7.26
C VAL A 320 -7.96 -11.74 7.63
N ILE A 321 -9.23 -11.36 7.73
CA ILE A 321 -10.33 -12.30 8.04
C ILE A 321 -10.61 -13.26 6.86
N ASP A 322 -10.54 -12.75 5.63
CA ASP A 322 -10.77 -13.55 4.42
C ASP A 322 -9.56 -14.43 4.05
N ASN A 323 -8.35 -14.08 4.52
CA ASN A 323 -7.10 -14.79 4.22
C ASN A 323 -6.26 -15.02 5.51
N PRO A 324 -6.78 -15.77 6.51
CA PRO A 324 -6.15 -15.91 7.83
C PRO A 324 -4.77 -16.58 7.80
N GLU A 325 -4.41 -17.24 6.70
CA GLU A 325 -3.08 -17.79 6.49
C GLU A 325 -1.98 -16.72 6.44
N LEU A 326 -2.31 -15.44 6.17
CA LEU A 326 -1.42 -14.27 6.35
C LEU A 326 -0.74 -14.26 7.73
N CYS A 327 -1.48 -14.68 8.75
CA CYS A 327 -0.97 -14.69 10.11
C CYS A 327 0.07 -15.80 10.35
N THR A 328 0.27 -16.77 9.44
CA THR A 328 1.13 -17.94 9.68
C THR A 328 2.57 -17.55 10.00
N ASN A 329 3.22 -16.76 9.13
CA ASN A 329 4.65 -16.43 9.21
C ASN A 329 4.96 -15.12 9.95
N SER A 330 3.92 -14.44 10.47
CA SER A 330 4.04 -13.21 11.24
C SER A 330 4.31 -13.42 12.73
N ASP A 331 4.98 -12.50 13.40
CA ASP A 331 5.06 -12.48 14.87
C ASP A 331 3.82 -11.85 15.53
N LEU A 332 3.17 -10.90 14.84
CA LEU A 332 2.00 -10.14 15.30
C LEU A 332 0.98 -9.95 14.16
N THR A 333 -0.31 -9.85 14.47
CA THR A 333 -1.31 -9.55 13.43
C THR A 333 -1.49 -8.04 13.33
N LEU A 334 -0.92 -7.42 12.30
CA LEU A 334 -0.94 -5.97 12.12
C LEU A 334 -2.09 -5.58 11.20
N VAL A 335 -2.95 -4.65 11.64
CA VAL A 335 -4.15 -4.27 10.88
C VAL A 335 -4.41 -2.78 10.79
N ASN A 336 -4.78 -2.35 9.60
CA ASN A 336 -5.34 -1.03 9.34
C ASN A 336 -6.88 -1.09 9.45
N VAL A 337 -7.48 -0.17 10.20
CA VAL A 337 -8.94 -0.16 10.44
C VAL A 337 -9.46 1.21 10.84
N HIS A 338 -10.29 1.80 9.97
CA HIS A 338 -10.79 3.16 10.12
C HIS A 338 -12.31 3.12 10.27
N ALA A 339 -12.80 3.53 11.43
CA ALA A 339 -14.23 3.57 11.75
C ALA A 339 -15.05 4.47 10.81
N PHE A 340 -14.39 5.44 10.17
CA PHE A 340 -14.98 6.32 9.16
C PHE A 340 -15.65 5.53 8.02
N PHE A 341 -15.04 4.46 7.53
CA PHE A 341 -15.56 3.72 6.37
C PHE A 341 -16.73 2.76 6.69
N ASP A 342 -17.16 2.59 7.96
CA ASP A 342 -18.39 1.86 8.29
C ASP A 342 -19.62 2.80 8.27
N PRO A 343 -20.60 2.58 7.39
CA PRO A 343 -21.80 3.42 7.31
C PRO A 343 -22.64 3.41 8.61
N ASN A 344 -22.40 2.48 9.53
CA ASN A 344 -23.14 2.35 10.78
C ASN A 344 -22.50 3.06 11.97
N THR A 345 -21.28 3.56 11.85
CA THR A 345 -20.49 4.10 12.97
C THR A 345 -20.37 5.61 12.88
N LYS A 346 -20.50 6.27 14.02
CA LYS A 346 -20.21 7.70 14.17
C LYS A 346 -18.79 7.93 14.68
N ALA A 347 -18.33 9.17 14.59
CA ALA A 347 -17.08 9.60 15.20
C ALA A 347 -16.97 9.26 16.70
N GLU A 348 -17.98 9.54 17.53
CA GLU A 348 -17.93 9.21 18.96
C GLU A 348 -17.85 7.69 19.25
N ASP A 349 -18.27 6.85 18.30
CA ASP A 349 -18.29 5.38 18.41
C ASP A 349 -17.03 4.70 17.82
N ALA A 350 -16.05 5.47 17.32
CA ALA A 350 -14.91 4.96 16.57
C ALA A 350 -14.03 3.96 17.35
N GLY A 351 -13.69 4.26 18.61
CA GLY A 351 -12.89 3.35 19.45
C GLY A 351 -13.60 2.02 19.76
N PRO A 352 -14.88 2.05 20.20
CA PRO A 352 -15.72 0.88 20.33
C PRO A 352 -15.91 0.08 19.02
N PHE A 353 -15.88 0.72 17.85
CA PHE A 353 -15.86 0.02 16.55
C PHE A 353 -14.55 -0.74 16.35
N VAL A 354 -13.41 -0.05 16.42
CA VAL A 354 -12.09 -0.64 16.19
C VAL A 354 -11.80 -1.81 17.15
N LYS A 355 -12.30 -1.75 18.39
CA LYS A 355 -12.22 -2.89 19.33
C LYS A 355 -12.96 -4.16 18.87
N ARG A 356 -14.12 -4.03 18.22
CA ARG A 356 -14.86 -5.20 17.69
C ARG A 356 -14.15 -5.80 16.49
N GLU A 357 -13.59 -4.95 15.63
CA GLU A 357 -12.81 -5.40 14.48
C GLU A 357 -11.53 -6.13 14.93
N VAL A 358 -10.81 -5.61 15.92
CA VAL A 358 -9.68 -6.30 16.58
C VAL A 358 -10.09 -7.66 17.15
N GLN A 359 -11.29 -7.80 17.73
CA GLN A 359 -11.79 -9.09 18.22
C GLN A 359 -12.04 -10.09 17.07
N ARG A 360 -12.65 -9.64 15.96
CA ARG A 360 -12.86 -10.49 14.77
C ARG A 360 -11.55 -10.95 14.14
N VAL A 361 -10.53 -10.09 14.10
CA VAL A 361 -9.18 -10.46 13.68
C VAL A 361 -8.56 -11.48 14.64
N GLN A 362 -8.76 -11.32 15.96
CA GLN A 362 -8.25 -12.25 16.96
C GLN A 362 -8.91 -13.65 16.85
N GLU A 363 -10.18 -13.71 16.42
CA GLU A 363 -10.90 -14.96 16.11
C GLU A 363 -10.38 -15.65 14.84
N ALA A 364 -10.08 -14.89 13.78
CA ALA A 364 -9.49 -15.40 12.54
C ALA A 364 -8.02 -15.84 12.71
N CYS A 365 -7.25 -15.11 13.52
CA CYS A 365 -5.84 -15.36 13.81
C CYS A 365 -5.61 -15.70 15.30
N PRO A 366 -6.02 -16.90 15.76
CA PRO A 366 -5.96 -17.26 17.16
C PRO A 366 -4.52 -17.29 17.70
N ASN A 367 -4.37 -16.85 18.95
CA ASN A 367 -3.10 -16.75 19.70
C ASN A 367 -2.10 -15.68 19.19
N LYS A 368 -2.41 -14.93 18.14
CA LYS A 368 -1.55 -13.82 17.67
C LYS A 368 -2.07 -12.49 18.19
N ARG A 369 -1.21 -11.71 18.86
CA ARG A 369 -1.54 -10.37 19.35
C ARG A 369 -1.81 -9.44 18.17
N VAL A 370 -2.97 -8.80 18.18
CA VAL A 370 -3.40 -7.85 17.15
C VAL A 370 -2.91 -6.44 17.50
N VAL A 371 -2.40 -5.69 16.52
CA VAL A 371 -1.96 -4.30 16.67
C VAL A 371 -2.62 -3.45 15.58
N VAL A 372 -3.23 -2.33 15.97
CA VAL A 372 -3.89 -1.40 15.05
C VAL A 372 -2.83 -0.43 14.51
N THR A 373 -2.36 -0.67 13.29
CA THR A 373 -1.23 0.04 12.68
C THR A 373 -1.60 1.31 11.93
N GLU A 374 -2.89 1.47 11.60
CA GLU A 374 -3.54 2.74 11.21
C GLU A 374 -4.99 2.75 11.75
N SER A 375 -5.37 3.84 12.40
CA SER A 375 -6.78 4.20 12.62
C SER A 375 -6.93 5.70 12.88
N GLY A 376 -8.00 6.31 12.40
CA GLY A 376 -8.25 7.74 12.60
C GLY A 376 -9.61 8.18 12.09
N TRP A 377 -9.73 9.47 11.78
CA TRP A 377 -10.92 10.07 11.17
C TRP A 377 -10.53 11.35 10.42
N PRO A 378 -11.08 11.63 9.23
CA PRO A 378 -10.70 12.80 8.44
C PRO A 378 -11.43 14.07 8.91
N SER A 379 -10.74 15.20 8.85
CA SER A 379 -11.26 16.50 9.26
C SER A 379 -12.16 17.16 8.21
N GLN A 380 -12.04 16.75 6.95
CA GLN A 380 -12.72 17.25 5.75
C GLN A 380 -12.93 16.11 4.73
N GLY A 381 -13.64 16.39 3.64
CA GLY A 381 -14.00 15.43 2.60
C GLY A 381 -15.52 15.38 2.42
N THR A 382 -16.07 14.18 2.24
CA THR A 382 -17.51 13.95 2.03
C THR A 382 -18.06 13.12 3.19
N SER A 383 -18.98 13.68 3.98
CA SER A 383 -19.75 12.89 4.96
C SER A 383 -20.61 11.84 4.26
N HIS A 384 -20.72 10.65 4.84
CA HIS A 384 -21.62 9.60 4.35
C HIS A 384 -22.32 8.88 5.51
N ASP A 385 -23.55 8.43 5.31
CA ASP A 385 -24.36 7.66 6.28
C ASP A 385 -24.41 8.27 7.70
N LYS A 386 -23.59 7.76 8.63
CA LYS A 386 -23.37 8.33 10.00
C LYS A 386 -21.97 8.90 10.21
N ALA A 387 -21.08 8.73 9.24
CA ALA A 387 -19.70 9.17 9.27
C ALA A 387 -19.60 10.63 8.79
N GLU A 388 -19.82 11.57 9.72
CA GLU A 388 -19.68 13.01 9.44
C GLU A 388 -18.20 13.45 9.45
N VAL A 389 -17.77 14.19 8.42
CA VAL A 389 -16.45 14.84 8.40
C VAL A 389 -16.52 16.24 9.01
N SER A 390 -15.68 16.50 10.02
CA SER A 390 -15.43 17.84 10.58
C SER A 390 -14.27 17.76 11.56
N LYS A 391 -13.65 18.90 11.91
CA LYS A 391 -12.65 18.96 13.00
C LYS A 391 -13.23 18.50 14.34
N SER A 392 -14.50 18.79 14.62
CA SER A 392 -15.22 18.30 15.80
C SER A 392 -15.42 16.78 15.79
N ALA A 393 -15.78 16.19 14.65
CA ALA A 393 -15.91 14.75 14.50
C ALA A 393 -14.55 14.06 14.63
N GLN A 394 -13.50 14.56 13.96
CA GLN A 394 -12.15 14.05 14.11
C GLN A 394 -11.69 14.06 15.58
N ILE A 395 -11.89 15.16 16.32
CA ILE A 395 -11.56 15.22 17.75
C ILE A 395 -12.38 14.19 18.56
N ALA A 396 -13.67 14.00 18.26
CA ALA A 396 -14.50 12.99 18.92
C ALA A 396 -13.99 11.56 18.65
N ALA A 397 -13.61 11.25 17.41
CA ALA A 397 -13.07 9.94 17.03
C ALA A 397 -11.69 9.66 17.64
N ILE A 398 -10.77 10.62 17.59
CA ILE A 398 -9.45 10.48 18.22
C ILE A 398 -9.56 10.34 19.74
N ASN A 399 -10.51 11.03 20.38
CA ASN A 399 -10.81 10.83 21.80
C ASN A 399 -11.43 9.45 22.08
N SER A 400 -12.37 8.99 21.25
CA SER A 400 -12.98 7.65 21.36
C SER A 400 -11.95 6.53 21.22
N LEU A 401 -11.01 6.70 20.28
CA LEU A 401 -9.85 5.83 20.08
C LEU A 401 -8.90 5.85 21.28
N LYS A 402 -8.41 7.02 21.73
CA LYS A 402 -7.54 7.16 22.92
C LYS A 402 -8.21 6.71 24.22
N ALA A 403 -9.55 6.77 24.34
CA ALA A 403 -10.30 6.25 25.48
C ALA A 403 -10.51 4.72 25.41
N SER A 404 -10.41 4.13 24.22
CA SER A 404 -10.51 2.69 24.01
C SER A 404 -9.15 1.99 24.14
N PHE A 405 -8.09 2.58 23.62
CA PHE A 405 -6.76 1.97 23.56
C PHE A 405 -5.77 2.71 24.47
N ASP A 406 -5.22 2.01 25.45
CA ASP A 406 -4.07 2.42 26.26
C ASP A 406 -2.72 1.98 25.65
N HIS A 407 -2.77 1.16 24.59
CA HIS A 407 -1.64 0.57 23.88
C HIS A 407 -2.06 0.06 22.48
N ASP A 408 -1.08 -0.35 21.67
CA ASP A 408 -1.26 -1.11 20.41
C ASP A 408 -2.16 -0.43 19.36
N LEU A 409 -2.13 0.91 19.35
CA LEU A 409 -2.84 1.77 18.41
C LEU A 409 -1.89 2.85 17.88
N PHE A 410 -1.81 2.95 16.55
CA PHE A 410 -1.19 4.05 15.83
C PHE A 410 -2.28 4.95 15.21
N LEU A 411 -2.28 6.23 15.57
CA LEU A 411 -3.21 7.19 15.00
C LEU A 411 -2.77 7.61 13.60
N PHE A 412 -3.70 7.54 12.66
CA PHE A 412 -3.54 7.99 11.28
C PHE A 412 -4.23 9.35 11.08
N ASN A 413 -3.54 10.43 10.71
CA ASN A 413 -2.10 10.61 10.46
C ASN A 413 -1.55 11.79 11.30
N ALA A 414 -0.24 11.88 11.50
CA ALA A 414 0.34 13.01 12.25
C ALA A 414 -0.04 14.37 11.64
N PHE A 415 0.01 14.48 10.31
CA PHE A 415 -0.26 15.73 9.58
C PHE A 415 -1.16 15.45 8.37
N ASP A 416 -1.80 16.49 7.85
CA ASP A 416 -2.52 16.41 6.57
C ASP A 416 -1.53 16.09 5.42
N SER A 417 -2.03 15.44 4.38
CA SER A 417 -1.25 14.89 3.27
C SER A 417 -1.75 15.43 1.91
N PRO A 418 -1.59 16.73 1.59
CA PRO A 418 -2.22 17.34 0.41
C PRO A 418 -1.69 16.82 -0.94
N TRP A 419 -0.59 16.07 -0.92
CA TRP A 419 -0.03 15.36 -2.07
C TRP A 419 -0.89 14.16 -2.52
N LYS A 420 -1.73 13.61 -1.64
CA LYS A 420 -2.60 12.49 -1.97
C LYS A 420 -3.70 12.88 -2.98
N THR A 421 -4.22 11.87 -3.66
CA THR A 421 -5.43 11.98 -4.49
C THR A 421 -6.66 11.84 -3.61
N ASP A 422 -7.58 12.80 -3.68
CA ASP A 422 -8.94 12.63 -3.14
C ASP A 422 -9.80 11.93 -4.21
N ASP A 423 -10.53 10.87 -3.85
CA ASP A 423 -11.44 10.16 -4.76
C ASP A 423 -12.73 9.68 -4.07
N GLN A 424 -13.73 9.30 -4.84
CA GLN A 424 -15.06 8.98 -4.30
C GLN A 424 -15.12 7.66 -3.50
N SER A 425 -14.20 6.72 -3.69
CA SER A 425 -14.11 5.49 -2.88
C SER A 425 -13.52 5.74 -1.48
N THR A 426 -12.67 6.76 -1.37
CA THR A 426 -12.14 7.30 -0.11
C THR A 426 -12.96 8.50 0.42
N TRP A 427 -14.15 8.74 -0.13
CA TRP A 427 -15.03 9.87 0.20
C TRP A 427 -14.36 11.25 0.11
N ASN A 428 -13.39 11.40 -0.77
CA ASN A 428 -12.61 12.63 -1.00
C ASN A 428 -11.90 13.11 0.29
N SER A 429 -11.43 12.17 1.13
CA SER A 429 -10.92 12.45 2.48
C SER A 429 -9.41 12.28 2.66
N GLU A 430 -8.72 11.64 1.70
CA GLU A 430 -7.34 11.18 1.79
C GLU A 430 -6.32 12.25 2.22
N ARG A 431 -6.54 13.51 1.83
CA ARG A 431 -5.65 14.61 2.20
C ARG A 431 -5.76 15.07 3.67
N TRP A 432 -6.82 14.68 4.38
CA TRP A 432 -7.37 15.44 5.53
C TRP A 432 -7.35 14.71 6.88
N TRP A 433 -6.51 13.68 7.02
CA TRP A 433 -6.42 12.83 8.21
C TRP A 433 -5.47 13.36 9.31
N GLY A 434 -4.88 14.55 9.14
CA GLY A 434 -3.92 15.12 10.09
C GLY A 434 -4.51 15.45 11.45
N ILE A 435 -3.77 15.17 12.53
CA ILE A 435 -4.21 15.40 13.92
C ILE A 435 -3.41 16.47 14.69
N LEU A 436 -2.38 17.08 14.08
CA LEU A 436 -1.46 18.07 14.69
C LEU A 436 -1.33 19.38 13.89
#